data_AF-W9T244-F1
#
_entry.id   AF-W9T244-F1
#
_cell.length_a   1.000
_cell.length_b   1.000
_cell.length_c   1.000
_cell.angle_alpha   90.00
_cell.angle_beta   90.00
_cell.angle_gamma   90.00
#
_symmetry.space_group_name_H-M   'P 1'
#
loop_
_entity.id
_entity.type
_entity.pdbx_description
1 polymer ?
#
loop_
_entity_poly.entity_id
_entity_poly.type
_entity_poly.pdbx_seq_one_letter_code
_entity_poly.pdbx_strand_id
1 'polypeptide(L)'
;MIRHVGTGTFGLSAANVMAAGGSLSSNGVLGINASSWVNSSVLQAGTLNLNIGTFTQTASGQLLASQALVGSGGSWTNHGLLASDGTLSLTLSGGYGGAGRVTSLGDLTLRAGTLNNYGTLGSAEQLKLHAPTLLNENGLIFSGGDMALRVNEFTNKYADVYSLGSIDLARDASGNQASRVDNLSATLEAVGDFSLRSAIINNARDVLIIGNTGKYSAVVTELACRGPYNPSGDCDLGSNGRRVGVWQVTERDRLDVVDSSAASNLMAGGDLFMVGQQLLNHSSLISAGGNLEATFATLENKGVKPGEVETLRIFVSGRKPSYYYYADAASSFNLKHSPSPQLETLEQDLNHFIGLMEREYLEGRQINEISSAGEAYSAIIQAGGDVTIQASQTLENSAIRPRYSYVAAVIASTAARRARPSQPTSASPHNSHPTCSSFKSTP
;
A
#
# COMPACT_ATOMS: atom_id res chain seq x y z
N MET A 1 49.98 -13.78 -9.15
CA MET A 1 49.33 -14.73 -8.24
C MET A 1 50.27 -15.01 -7.08
N ILE A 2 49.82 -14.83 -5.83
CA ILE A 2 50.56 -15.21 -4.61
C ILE A 2 49.82 -16.36 -3.93
N ARG A 3 50.53 -17.42 -3.52
CA ARG A 3 49.91 -18.60 -2.89
C ARG A 3 50.63 -18.99 -1.60
N HIS A 4 49.89 -19.07 -0.51
CA HIS A 4 50.33 -19.56 0.79
C HIS A 4 49.60 -20.86 1.15
N VAL A 5 50.30 -22.00 1.05
CA VAL A 5 49.71 -23.34 1.24
C VAL A 5 49.60 -23.78 2.70
N GLY A 6 50.24 -23.06 3.63
CA GLY A 6 50.18 -23.36 5.07
C GLY A 6 48.85 -22.93 5.69
N THR A 7 48.48 -23.58 6.80
CA THR A 7 47.28 -23.26 7.61
C THR A 7 47.54 -22.15 8.64
N GLY A 8 48.80 -21.73 8.81
CA GLY A 8 49.17 -20.63 9.70
C GLY A 8 48.82 -19.25 9.12
N THR A 9 49.16 -18.20 9.85
CA THR A 9 48.93 -16.81 9.43
C THR A 9 49.81 -16.44 8.24
N PHE A 10 49.21 -15.95 7.16
CA PHE A 10 49.96 -15.32 6.07
C PHE A 10 50.21 -13.84 6.40
N GLY A 11 51.38 -13.55 6.97
CA GLY A 11 51.78 -12.18 7.28
C GLY A 11 52.20 -11.41 6.03
N LEU A 12 51.28 -10.66 5.43
CA LEU A 12 51.58 -9.65 4.41
C LEU A 12 51.12 -8.28 4.92
N SER A 13 51.90 -7.21 4.67
CA SER A 13 51.42 -5.88 5.02
C SER A 13 50.15 -5.55 4.24
N ALA A 14 49.20 -4.85 4.87
CA ALA A 14 47.98 -4.42 4.20
C ALA A 14 48.31 -3.63 2.93
N ALA A 15 49.31 -2.74 2.96
CA ALA A 15 49.77 -1.99 1.79
C ALA A 15 50.15 -2.89 0.61
N ASN A 16 50.83 -4.01 0.86
CA ASN A 16 51.21 -4.95 -0.19
C ASN A 16 50.00 -5.75 -0.72
N VAL A 17 49.05 -6.13 0.13
CA VAL A 17 47.80 -6.79 -0.32
C VAL A 17 46.97 -5.84 -1.19
N MET A 18 46.86 -4.58 -0.78
CA MET A 18 46.13 -3.54 -1.49
C MET A 18 46.77 -3.18 -2.84
N ALA A 19 48.10 -3.21 -2.92
CA ALA A 19 48.85 -2.90 -4.13
C ALA A 19 49.07 -4.09 -5.07
N ALA A 20 48.94 -5.33 -4.58
CA ALA A 20 49.36 -6.53 -5.30
C ALA A 20 48.68 -6.70 -6.67
N GLY A 21 47.43 -6.27 -6.80
CA GLY A 21 46.58 -6.57 -7.95
C GLY A 21 46.41 -8.09 -8.19
N GLY A 22 45.44 -8.49 -9.01
CA GLY A 22 45.29 -9.89 -9.42
C GLY A 22 44.75 -10.81 -8.31
N SER A 23 45.38 -11.97 -8.10
CA SER A 23 44.89 -13.01 -7.16
C SER A 23 45.89 -13.39 -6.07
N LEU A 24 45.39 -13.53 -4.84
CA LEU A 24 46.12 -14.04 -3.67
C LEU A 24 45.29 -15.13 -3.00
N SER A 25 45.93 -16.25 -2.66
CA SER A 25 45.30 -17.41 -2.03
C SER A 25 46.08 -17.86 -0.80
N SER A 26 45.39 -18.12 0.32
CA SER A 26 45.95 -18.72 1.51
C SER A 26 45.06 -19.84 2.07
N ASN A 27 45.64 -20.93 2.57
CA ASN A 27 44.87 -21.95 3.30
C ASN A 27 44.63 -21.57 4.78
N GLY A 28 45.31 -20.55 5.29
CA GLY A 28 45.25 -20.14 6.69
C GLY A 28 44.52 -18.81 6.89
N VAL A 29 44.93 -18.08 7.93
CA VAL A 29 44.36 -16.76 8.26
C VAL A 29 45.05 -15.66 7.45
N LEU A 30 44.26 -14.81 6.81
CA LEU A 30 44.71 -13.56 6.21
C LEU A 30 44.05 -12.38 6.92
N GLY A 31 44.85 -11.59 7.62
CA GLY A 31 44.43 -10.39 8.32
C GLY A 31 44.74 -9.13 7.52
N ILE A 32 43.78 -8.20 7.40
CA ILE A 32 43.98 -6.89 6.79
C ILE A 32 43.47 -5.82 7.75
N ASN A 33 44.33 -4.87 8.10
CA ASN A 33 43.99 -3.71 8.91
C ASN A 33 44.32 -2.43 8.13
N ALA A 34 43.33 -1.57 7.91
CA ALA A 34 43.50 -0.31 7.21
C ALA A 34 42.42 0.70 7.59
N SER A 35 42.74 2.00 7.53
CA SER A 35 41.71 3.05 7.65
C SER A 35 40.80 3.09 6.42
N SER A 36 41.34 2.81 5.23
CA SER A 36 40.60 2.74 3.98
C SER A 36 41.19 1.69 3.06
N TRP A 37 40.33 0.97 2.33
CA TRP A 37 40.74 -0.01 1.33
C TRP A 37 39.76 -0.06 0.17
N VAL A 38 40.29 0.08 -1.04
CA VAL A 38 39.60 -0.27 -2.29
C VAL A 38 40.14 -1.61 -2.79
N ASN A 39 39.27 -2.60 -2.94
CA ASN A 39 39.65 -3.89 -3.50
C ASN A 39 39.08 -4.08 -4.92
N SER A 40 39.97 -4.45 -5.82
CA SER A 40 39.65 -4.86 -7.19
C SER A 40 40.24 -6.22 -7.55
N SER A 41 40.79 -6.91 -6.54
CA SER A 41 41.52 -8.16 -6.64
C SER A 41 40.69 -9.35 -6.14
N VAL A 42 41.14 -10.56 -6.44
CA VAL A 42 40.59 -11.81 -5.90
C VAL A 42 41.44 -12.27 -4.72
N LEU A 43 40.85 -12.34 -3.54
CA LEU A 43 41.48 -12.77 -2.30
C LEU A 43 40.76 -13.99 -1.77
N GLN A 44 41.48 -15.11 -1.66
CA GLN A 44 40.97 -16.34 -1.07
C GLN A 44 41.77 -16.67 0.20
N ALA A 45 41.10 -16.98 1.30
CA ALA A 45 41.76 -17.45 2.52
C ALA A 45 41.00 -18.60 3.19
N GLY A 46 41.64 -19.28 4.15
CA GLY A 46 40.93 -20.08 5.16
C GLY A 46 39.98 -19.20 5.94
N THR A 47 40.57 -18.23 6.64
CA THR A 47 39.84 -17.17 7.34
C THR A 47 40.29 -15.79 6.85
N LEU A 48 39.35 -14.93 6.52
CA LEU A 48 39.58 -13.51 6.23
C LEU A 48 39.21 -12.67 7.44
N ASN A 49 40.19 -12.03 8.07
CA ASN A 49 39.99 -11.10 9.20
C ASN A 49 40.23 -9.66 8.74
N LEU A 50 39.16 -8.88 8.63
CA LEU A 50 39.19 -7.54 8.06
C LEU A 50 38.84 -6.52 9.14
N ASN A 51 39.75 -5.59 9.42
CA ASN A 51 39.51 -4.42 10.25
C ASN A 51 39.73 -3.18 9.38
N ILE A 52 38.66 -2.73 8.72
CA ILE A 52 38.72 -1.72 7.66
C ILE A 52 37.76 -0.58 7.98
N GLY A 53 38.29 0.62 8.19
CA GLY A 53 37.47 1.81 8.46
C GLY A 53 36.47 2.08 7.32
N THR A 54 36.97 2.34 6.11
CA THR A 54 36.16 2.50 4.90
C THR A 54 36.56 1.46 3.87
N PHE A 55 35.61 0.62 3.44
CA PHE A 55 35.88 -0.43 2.47
C PHE A 55 35.05 -0.24 1.20
N THR A 56 35.69 -0.32 0.03
CA THR A 56 35.01 -0.37 -1.25
C THR A 56 35.47 -1.59 -2.04
N GLN A 57 34.59 -2.55 -2.23
CA GLN A 57 34.77 -3.64 -3.18
C GLN A 57 34.23 -3.21 -4.54
N THR A 58 35.10 -3.16 -5.55
CA THR A 58 34.68 -2.90 -6.94
C THR A 58 33.97 -4.12 -7.54
N ALA A 59 33.33 -3.96 -8.69
CA ALA A 59 32.61 -5.04 -9.36
C ALA A 59 33.49 -6.26 -9.71
N SER A 60 34.80 -6.08 -9.91
CA SER A 60 35.73 -7.19 -10.17
C SER A 60 36.32 -7.81 -8.91
N GLY A 61 36.19 -7.15 -7.76
CA GLY A 61 36.78 -7.59 -6.51
C GLY A 61 36.05 -8.78 -5.90
N GLN A 62 36.80 -9.74 -5.36
CA GLN A 62 36.25 -10.93 -4.68
C GLN A 62 37.00 -11.20 -3.39
N LEU A 63 36.29 -11.30 -2.27
CA LEU A 63 36.80 -11.81 -1.00
C LEU A 63 36.11 -13.15 -0.70
N LEU A 64 36.89 -14.22 -0.68
CA LEU A 64 36.42 -15.61 -0.58
C LEU A 64 37.06 -16.29 0.64
N ALA A 65 36.27 -16.75 1.61
CA ALA A 65 36.77 -17.46 2.78
C ALA A 65 36.25 -18.89 2.84
N SER A 66 37.12 -19.89 2.94
CA SER A 66 36.69 -21.29 3.02
C SER A 66 36.23 -21.74 4.42
N GLN A 67 36.48 -20.96 5.47
CA GLN A 67 36.05 -21.26 6.84
C GLN A 67 35.28 -20.09 7.48
N ALA A 68 35.83 -18.87 7.40
CA ALA A 68 35.16 -17.70 7.97
C ALA A 68 35.59 -16.38 7.32
N LEU A 69 34.64 -15.48 7.08
CA LEU A 69 34.90 -14.08 6.78
C LEU A 69 34.41 -13.23 7.95
N VAL A 70 35.34 -12.59 8.66
CA VAL A 70 35.06 -11.72 9.79
C VAL A 70 35.49 -10.30 9.44
N GLY A 71 34.53 -9.38 9.37
CA GLY A 71 34.72 -7.98 9.07
C GLY A 71 34.29 -7.06 10.21
N SER A 72 35.12 -6.06 10.49
CA SER A 72 34.82 -4.96 11.42
C SER A 72 35.25 -3.63 10.82
N GLY A 73 34.50 -2.55 11.08
CA GLY A 73 34.78 -1.28 10.43
C GLY A 73 33.81 -0.13 10.65
N GLY A 74 33.97 0.89 9.81
CA GLY A 74 33.06 2.02 9.62
C GLY A 74 32.01 1.70 8.57
N SER A 75 32.23 2.15 7.33
CA SER A 75 31.27 2.03 6.22
C SER A 75 31.83 1.19 5.07
N TRP A 76 31.04 0.24 4.59
CA TRP A 76 31.45 -0.72 3.57
C TRP A 76 30.50 -0.67 2.37
N THR A 77 31.06 -0.51 1.18
CA THR A 77 30.34 -0.59 -0.09
C THR A 77 30.82 -1.80 -0.89
N ASN A 78 29.88 -2.66 -1.29
CA ASN A 78 30.18 -3.87 -2.06
C ASN A 78 29.46 -3.90 -3.41
N HIS A 79 30.23 -3.83 -4.49
CA HIS A 79 29.75 -4.07 -5.86
C HIS A 79 30.21 -5.42 -6.44
N GLY A 80 31.10 -6.13 -5.74
CA GLY A 80 31.67 -7.40 -6.18
C GLY A 80 31.13 -8.57 -5.36
N LEU A 81 32.02 -9.48 -4.97
CA LEU A 81 31.69 -10.68 -4.19
C LEU A 81 32.35 -10.65 -2.81
N LEU A 82 31.55 -10.84 -1.77
CA LEU A 82 31.99 -11.27 -0.44
C LEU A 82 31.35 -12.64 -0.17
N ALA A 83 32.15 -13.68 0.02
CA ALA A 83 31.62 -15.01 0.24
C ALA A 83 32.38 -15.80 1.28
N SER A 84 31.67 -16.67 2.00
CA SER A 84 32.29 -17.72 2.80
C SER A 84 31.63 -19.09 2.64
N ASP A 85 32.44 -20.14 2.55
CA ASP A 85 31.97 -21.54 2.61
C ASP A 85 31.66 -21.99 4.05
N GLY A 86 32.06 -21.19 5.05
CA GLY A 86 31.59 -21.30 6.43
C GLY A 86 30.90 -20.01 6.84
N THR A 87 31.15 -19.51 8.04
CA THR A 87 30.42 -18.35 8.59
C THR A 87 30.85 -17.01 7.99
N LEU A 88 29.91 -16.07 7.86
CA LEU A 88 30.20 -14.68 7.50
C LEU A 88 29.66 -13.72 8.56
N SER A 89 30.54 -12.94 9.18
CA SER A 89 30.17 -11.97 10.22
C SER A 89 30.72 -10.59 9.90
N LEU A 90 29.84 -9.60 9.74
CA LEU A 90 30.20 -8.19 9.55
C LEU A 90 29.63 -7.34 10.69
N THR A 91 30.49 -6.54 11.32
CA THR A 91 30.09 -5.57 12.36
C THR A 91 30.60 -4.19 12.00
N LEU A 92 29.69 -3.32 11.57
CA LEU A 92 29.97 -2.00 11.05
C LEU A 92 29.34 -0.94 11.94
N SER A 93 30.14 0.07 12.30
CA SER A 93 29.64 1.24 13.02
C SER A 93 28.90 2.23 12.11
N GLY A 94 29.21 2.21 10.81
CA GLY A 94 28.53 2.97 9.76
C GLY A 94 27.59 2.10 8.93
N GLY A 95 27.47 2.39 7.64
CA GLY A 95 26.54 1.70 6.74
C GLY A 95 27.18 0.53 5.97
N TYR A 96 26.35 -0.44 5.61
CA TYR A 96 26.63 -1.37 4.52
C TYR A 96 25.79 -0.98 3.30
N GLY A 97 26.36 -1.03 2.10
CA GLY A 97 25.57 -0.85 0.89
C GLY A 97 26.18 -1.44 -0.39
N GLY A 98 25.37 -1.55 -1.43
CA GLY A 98 25.84 -1.83 -2.78
C GLY A 98 25.03 -2.88 -3.53
N ALA A 99 25.41 -3.10 -4.79
CA ALA A 99 24.73 -3.99 -5.73
C ALA A 99 25.45 -5.34 -5.93
N GLY A 100 26.47 -5.62 -5.11
CA GLY A 100 27.23 -6.86 -5.15
C GLY A 100 26.51 -8.03 -4.46
N ARG A 101 27.24 -9.15 -4.35
CA ARG A 101 26.77 -10.34 -3.64
C ARG A 101 27.51 -10.52 -2.31
N VAL A 102 26.75 -10.79 -1.24
CA VAL A 102 27.26 -11.23 0.06
C VAL A 102 26.58 -12.53 0.42
N THR A 103 27.32 -13.64 0.44
CA THR A 103 26.74 -14.96 0.68
C THR A 103 27.58 -15.83 1.61
N SER A 104 26.92 -16.66 2.40
CA SER A 104 27.56 -17.66 3.27
C SER A 104 26.92 -19.03 3.05
N LEU A 105 27.71 -20.10 3.01
CA LEU A 105 27.17 -21.46 3.10
C LEU A 105 26.84 -21.86 4.55
N GLY A 106 27.45 -21.20 5.54
CA GLY A 106 27.05 -21.30 6.94
C GLY A 106 26.13 -20.15 7.35
N ASP A 107 26.12 -19.86 8.65
CA ASP A 107 25.43 -18.69 9.21
C ASP A 107 26.03 -17.36 8.70
N LEU A 108 25.14 -16.39 8.42
CA LEU A 108 25.50 -15.00 8.13
C LEU A 108 24.94 -14.06 9.19
N THR A 109 25.80 -13.23 9.79
CA THR A 109 25.40 -12.09 10.63
C THR A 109 25.95 -10.78 10.07
N LEU A 110 25.07 -9.80 9.85
CA LEU A 110 25.47 -8.45 9.45
C LEU A 110 24.85 -7.43 10.39
N ARG A 111 25.70 -6.66 11.08
CA ARG A 111 25.33 -5.52 11.91
C ARG A 111 25.85 -4.23 11.30
N ALA A 112 24.99 -3.25 11.09
CA ALA A 112 25.35 -1.94 10.56
C ALA A 112 24.41 -0.85 11.10
N GLY A 113 24.81 0.42 11.03
CA GLY A 113 23.93 1.55 11.31
C GLY A 113 22.84 1.73 10.24
N THR A 114 23.15 1.42 9.00
CA THR A 114 22.20 1.32 7.87
C THR A 114 22.59 0.16 6.96
N LEU A 115 21.61 -0.48 6.33
CA LEU A 115 21.84 -1.56 5.37
C LEU A 115 21.05 -1.28 4.09
N ASN A 116 21.75 -1.01 2.99
CA ASN A 116 21.14 -0.77 1.68
C ASN A 116 21.53 -1.88 0.70
N ASN A 117 20.69 -2.88 0.54
CA ASN A 117 20.90 -3.97 -0.40
C ASN A 117 20.26 -3.64 -1.76
N TYR A 118 21.09 -3.61 -2.80
CA TYR A 118 20.68 -3.51 -4.20
C TYR A 118 21.11 -4.73 -5.03
N GLY A 119 21.59 -5.78 -4.36
CA GLY A 119 22.12 -6.99 -4.98
C GLY A 119 21.61 -8.22 -4.25
N THR A 120 22.49 -9.16 -3.94
CA THR A 120 22.12 -10.41 -3.27
C THR A 120 22.79 -10.50 -1.91
N LEU A 121 22.01 -10.71 -0.86
CA LEU A 121 22.49 -10.93 0.49
C LEU A 121 21.84 -12.20 1.04
N GLY A 122 22.63 -13.18 1.50
CA GLY A 122 22.00 -14.34 2.12
C GLY A 122 22.91 -15.43 2.66
N SER A 123 22.30 -16.40 3.31
CA SER A 123 22.98 -17.57 3.89
C SER A 123 22.29 -18.86 3.46
N ALA A 124 23.03 -19.96 3.38
CA ALA A 124 22.44 -21.28 3.25
C ALA A 124 21.97 -21.85 4.61
N GLU A 125 22.47 -21.32 5.72
CA GLU A 125 21.93 -21.55 7.08
C GLU A 125 21.20 -20.30 7.58
N GLN A 126 21.36 -19.92 8.86
CA GLN A 126 20.62 -18.80 9.45
C GLN A 126 21.14 -17.44 8.97
N LEU A 127 20.23 -16.50 8.77
CA LEU A 127 20.54 -15.11 8.46
C LEU A 127 20.14 -14.21 9.62
N LYS A 128 21.05 -13.37 10.11
CA LYS A 128 20.78 -12.36 11.14
C LYS A 128 21.20 -10.98 10.66
N LEU A 129 20.21 -10.11 10.43
CA LEU A 129 20.44 -8.71 10.06
C LEU A 129 20.07 -7.81 11.23
N HIS A 130 20.99 -6.92 11.61
CA HIS A 130 20.75 -5.88 12.60
C HIS A 130 21.10 -4.52 11.99
N ALA A 131 20.09 -3.71 11.70
CA ALA A 131 20.26 -2.34 11.25
C ALA A 131 19.02 -1.51 11.58
N PRO A 132 19.14 -0.36 12.26
CA PRO A 132 18.00 0.53 12.48
C PRO A 132 17.19 0.82 11.21
N THR A 133 17.88 1.00 10.07
CA THR A 133 17.25 1.19 8.76
C THR A 133 17.77 0.13 7.79
N LEU A 134 16.85 -0.63 7.21
CA LEU A 134 17.11 -1.61 6.16
C LEU A 134 16.33 -1.23 4.88
N LEU A 135 17.04 -1.07 3.77
CA LEU A 135 16.47 -0.97 2.43
C LEU A 135 16.90 -2.19 1.63
N ASN A 136 15.92 -2.90 1.07
CA ASN A 136 16.12 -3.90 0.03
C ASN A 136 15.36 -3.42 -1.21
N GLU A 137 16.08 -3.02 -2.26
CA GLU A 137 15.48 -2.43 -3.44
C GLU A 137 16.07 -3.05 -4.71
N ASN A 138 15.20 -3.61 -5.57
CA ASN A 138 15.61 -4.42 -6.72
C ASN A 138 16.63 -5.52 -6.34
N GLY A 139 16.56 -6.00 -5.09
CA GLY A 139 17.52 -6.92 -4.49
C GLY A 139 16.86 -8.19 -3.98
N LEU A 140 17.71 -9.13 -3.56
CA LEU A 140 17.32 -10.38 -2.93
C LEU A 140 17.97 -10.47 -1.56
N ILE A 141 17.17 -10.74 -0.53
CA ILE A 141 17.63 -11.22 0.77
C ILE A 141 17.13 -12.65 0.96
N PHE A 142 18.01 -13.60 1.25
CA PHE A 142 17.57 -14.98 1.46
C PHE A 142 18.25 -15.71 2.62
N SER A 143 17.56 -16.69 3.20
CA SER A 143 18.10 -17.61 4.21
C SER A 143 17.66 -19.04 3.93
N GLY A 144 18.59 -19.99 4.03
CA GLY A 144 18.28 -21.42 3.95
C GLY A 144 17.84 -22.05 5.27
N GLY A 145 18.01 -21.34 6.39
CA GLY A 145 17.40 -21.64 7.69
C GLY A 145 16.49 -20.48 8.15
N ASP A 146 16.51 -20.21 9.45
CA ASP A 146 15.75 -19.09 10.03
C ASP A 146 16.39 -17.73 9.72
N MET A 147 15.53 -16.75 9.46
CA MET A 147 15.90 -15.36 9.24
C MET A 147 15.43 -14.49 10.40
N ALA A 148 16.38 -13.78 11.04
CA ALA A 148 16.09 -12.76 12.03
C ALA A 148 16.42 -11.37 11.46
N LEU A 149 15.39 -10.54 11.32
CA LEU A 149 15.50 -9.14 10.94
C LEU A 149 15.27 -8.28 12.18
N ARG A 150 16.29 -7.52 12.58
CA ARG A 150 16.28 -6.62 13.73
C ARG A 150 16.44 -5.18 13.28
N VAL A 151 15.31 -4.54 13.02
CA VAL A 151 15.20 -3.31 12.24
C VAL A 151 14.15 -2.38 12.83
N ASN A 152 14.40 -1.07 12.85
CA ASN A 152 13.39 -0.10 13.26
C ASN A 152 12.53 0.32 12.06
N GLU A 153 13.16 0.59 10.93
CA GLU A 153 12.52 0.89 9.65
C GLU A 153 13.01 -0.09 8.59
N PHE A 154 12.07 -0.72 7.88
CA PHE A 154 12.38 -1.63 6.80
C PHE A 154 11.55 -1.32 5.57
N THR A 155 12.23 -1.14 4.44
CA THR A 155 11.60 -1.00 3.13
C THR A 155 12.09 -2.12 2.22
N ASN A 156 11.15 -2.94 1.75
CA ASN A 156 11.33 -3.91 0.69
C ASN A 156 10.57 -3.41 -0.54
N LYS A 157 11.28 -3.07 -1.61
CA LYS A 157 10.69 -2.38 -2.77
C LYS A 157 11.15 -3.01 -4.08
N TYR A 158 10.21 -3.50 -4.89
CA TYR A 158 10.52 -4.26 -6.12
C TYR A 158 11.56 -5.36 -5.88
N ALA A 159 11.49 -6.02 -4.73
CA ALA A 159 12.54 -6.86 -4.20
C ALA A 159 11.97 -8.07 -3.46
N ASP A 160 12.81 -9.07 -3.22
CA ASP A 160 12.41 -10.32 -2.57
C ASP A 160 13.17 -10.51 -1.26
N VAL A 161 12.44 -10.92 -0.22
CA VAL A 161 12.99 -11.50 1.00
C VAL A 161 12.38 -12.87 1.20
N TYR A 162 13.25 -13.89 1.29
CA TYR A 162 12.83 -15.28 1.31
C TYR A 162 13.56 -16.09 2.38
N SER A 163 12.85 -16.89 3.16
CA SER A 163 13.44 -17.85 4.10
C SER A 163 12.89 -19.25 3.85
N LEU A 164 13.77 -20.24 3.76
CA LEU A 164 13.39 -21.67 3.80
C LEU A 164 12.97 -22.13 5.21
N GLY A 165 13.30 -21.36 6.24
CA GLY A 165 12.85 -21.53 7.62
C GLY A 165 11.80 -20.49 7.99
N SER A 166 11.87 -19.99 9.22
CA SER A 166 11.01 -18.92 9.72
C SER A 166 11.58 -17.53 9.45
N ILE A 167 10.70 -16.53 9.38
CA ILE A 167 11.10 -15.11 9.47
C ILE A 167 10.60 -14.56 10.81
N ASP A 168 11.52 -13.99 11.60
CA ASP A 168 11.17 -13.14 12.75
C ASP A 168 11.64 -11.71 12.48
N LEU A 169 10.70 -10.77 12.39
CA LEU A 169 10.93 -9.35 12.11
C LEU A 169 10.42 -8.50 13.27
N ALA A 170 11.36 -7.83 13.95
CA ALA A 170 11.09 -6.95 15.09
C ALA A 170 12.19 -5.88 15.18
N ARG A 171 12.06 -4.91 16.10
CA ARG A 171 13.11 -3.91 16.37
C ARG A 171 14.36 -4.54 16.99
N ASP A 172 14.16 -5.47 17.90
CA ASP A 172 15.22 -6.09 18.68
C ASP A 172 14.83 -7.51 19.13
N ALA A 173 15.79 -8.22 19.72
CA ALA A 173 15.62 -9.62 20.13
C ALA A 173 14.63 -9.79 21.31
N SER A 174 14.18 -8.70 21.95
CA SER A 174 13.14 -8.76 22.98
C SER A 174 11.73 -8.72 22.38
N GLY A 175 11.61 -8.65 21.05
CA GLY A 175 10.32 -8.61 20.36
C GLY A 175 9.65 -7.24 20.39
N ASN A 176 10.39 -6.16 20.67
CA ASN A 176 9.86 -4.81 20.56
C ASN A 176 9.47 -4.51 19.11
N GLN A 177 8.39 -3.76 18.92
CA GLN A 177 7.91 -3.42 17.59
C GLN A 177 8.89 -2.48 16.86
N ALA A 178 9.14 -2.78 15.59
CA ALA A 178 9.68 -1.82 14.63
C ALA A 178 8.76 -0.59 14.52
N SER A 179 9.25 0.56 14.04
CA SER A 179 8.37 1.70 13.77
C SER A 179 7.56 1.49 12.49
N ARG A 180 8.18 0.93 11.43
CA ARG A 180 7.54 0.78 10.13
C ARG A 180 8.16 -0.33 9.29
N VAL A 181 7.30 -1.10 8.63
CA VAL A 181 7.66 -2.05 7.57
C VAL A 181 6.84 -1.71 6.32
N ASP A 182 7.53 -1.41 5.24
CA ASP A 182 6.99 -1.18 3.90
C ASP A 182 7.37 -2.33 2.98
N ASN A 183 6.38 -3.02 2.44
CA ASN A 183 6.52 -4.02 1.39
C ASN A 183 5.79 -3.53 0.14
N LEU A 184 6.54 -3.00 -0.83
CA LEU A 184 6.05 -2.20 -1.95
C LEU A 184 6.35 -2.86 -3.30
N SER A 185 5.30 -3.37 -3.95
CA SER A 185 5.40 -4.25 -5.13
C SER A 185 6.47 -5.35 -4.97
N ALA A 186 6.49 -5.97 -3.80
CA ALA A 186 7.61 -6.78 -3.33
C ALA A 186 7.14 -8.01 -2.54
N THR A 187 8.04 -8.94 -2.29
CA THR A 187 7.74 -10.22 -1.63
C THR A 187 8.47 -10.34 -0.29
N LEU A 188 7.73 -10.68 0.77
CA LEU A 188 8.26 -11.22 2.02
C LEU A 188 7.68 -12.62 2.21
N GLU A 189 8.53 -13.65 2.19
CA GLU A 189 8.06 -15.05 2.24
C GLU A 189 8.91 -15.89 3.19
N ALA A 190 8.22 -16.57 4.12
CA ALA A 190 8.78 -17.66 4.91
C ALA A 190 8.13 -18.97 4.47
N VAL A 191 8.92 -20.02 4.25
CA VAL A 191 8.39 -21.39 4.07
C VAL A 191 7.84 -21.92 5.40
N GLY A 192 8.47 -21.57 6.52
CA GLY A 192 7.97 -21.83 7.86
C GLY A 192 7.05 -20.72 8.38
N ASP A 193 7.13 -20.46 9.68
CA ASP A 193 6.34 -19.42 10.34
C ASP A 193 6.89 -18.02 10.06
N PHE A 194 6.01 -17.02 10.10
CA PHE A 194 6.40 -15.62 9.99
C PHE A 194 5.84 -14.81 11.18
N SER A 195 6.73 -14.30 12.03
CA SER A 195 6.45 -13.32 13.07
C SER A 195 6.84 -11.91 12.61
N LEU A 196 5.88 -10.98 12.62
CA LEU A 196 6.08 -9.58 12.24
C LEU A 196 5.56 -8.62 13.31
N ARG A 197 6.48 -7.92 13.97
CA ARG A 197 6.20 -6.95 15.05
C ARG A 197 6.60 -5.55 14.62
N SER A 198 5.63 -4.73 14.22
CA SER A 198 5.87 -3.36 13.76
C SER A 198 4.68 -2.47 14.07
N ALA A 199 4.91 -1.23 14.49
CA ALA A 199 3.84 -0.27 14.75
C ALA A 199 3.02 -0.01 13.48
N ILE A 200 3.66 0.09 12.31
CA ILE A 200 2.97 0.18 11.03
C ILE A 200 3.48 -0.92 10.09
N ILE A 201 2.55 -1.65 9.48
CA ILE A 201 2.84 -2.60 8.41
C ILE A 201 2.07 -2.14 7.17
N ASN A 202 2.79 -1.88 6.09
CA ASN A 202 2.25 -1.43 4.81
C ASN A 202 2.61 -2.42 3.71
N ASN A 203 1.62 -3.22 3.31
CA ASN A 203 1.70 -4.16 2.22
C ASN A 203 0.86 -3.62 1.06
N ALA A 204 1.52 -2.98 0.09
CA ALA A 204 0.85 -2.21 -0.94
C ALA A 204 1.61 -2.24 -2.26
N ARG A 205 0.91 -1.94 -3.35
CA ARG A 205 1.56 -1.60 -4.61
C ARG A 205 2.32 -0.28 -4.43
N ASP A 206 3.54 -0.19 -4.96
CA ASP A 206 4.28 1.07 -5.03
C ASP A 206 3.57 2.09 -5.94
N VAL A 207 2.93 1.61 -7.00
CA VAL A 207 2.13 2.41 -7.94
C VAL A 207 0.73 1.83 -8.04
N LEU A 208 -0.28 2.63 -7.74
CA LEU A 208 -1.68 2.36 -8.07
C LEU A 208 -2.40 3.70 -8.25
N ILE A 209 -2.48 4.16 -9.50
CA ILE A 209 -3.07 5.44 -9.86
C ILE A 209 -4.51 5.20 -10.29
N ILE A 210 -5.45 5.58 -9.44
CA ILE A 210 -6.88 5.61 -9.76
C ILE A 210 -7.15 6.85 -10.63
N GLY A 211 -7.75 6.64 -11.80
CA GLY A 211 -8.02 7.67 -12.81
C GLY A 211 -9.41 8.26 -12.71
N ASN A 212 -10.15 8.19 -13.83
CA ASN A 212 -11.52 8.71 -13.93
C ASN A 212 -12.37 8.07 -12.83
N THR A 213 -12.91 8.90 -11.95
CA THR A 213 -13.84 8.47 -10.91
C THR A 213 -15.12 9.30 -11.00
N GLY A 214 -16.26 8.63 -11.06
CA GLY A 214 -17.58 9.26 -11.01
C GLY A 214 -18.26 9.38 -12.37
N LYS A 215 -19.22 10.32 -12.44
CA LYS A 215 -20.17 10.41 -13.55
C LYS A 215 -19.50 10.94 -14.80
N TYR A 216 -19.49 10.12 -15.85
CA TYR A 216 -18.90 10.49 -17.13
C TYR A 216 -19.96 10.68 -18.23
N SER A 217 -21.21 10.26 -18.00
CA SER A 217 -22.31 10.49 -18.93
C SER A 217 -23.64 10.57 -18.18
N ALA A 218 -24.55 11.41 -18.68
CA ALA A 218 -25.96 11.29 -18.37
C ALA A 218 -26.81 11.76 -19.56
N VAL A 219 -27.95 11.11 -19.77
CA VAL A 219 -28.89 11.40 -20.87
C VAL A 219 -30.30 11.40 -20.32
N VAL A 220 -31.09 12.41 -20.69
CA VAL A 220 -32.50 12.54 -20.34
C VAL A 220 -33.35 12.13 -21.54
N THR A 221 -34.19 11.11 -21.41
CA THR A 221 -35.08 10.63 -22.48
C THR A 221 -36.52 10.75 -22.05
N GLU A 222 -37.37 11.36 -22.88
CA GLU A 222 -38.81 11.34 -22.60
C GLU A 222 -39.36 9.91 -22.75
N LEU A 223 -40.10 9.45 -21.75
CA LEU A 223 -40.87 8.21 -21.84
C LEU A 223 -42.33 8.53 -22.17
N ALA A 224 -43.03 7.54 -22.73
CA ALA A 224 -44.46 7.65 -22.93
C ALA A 224 -45.15 7.93 -21.58
N CYS A 225 -45.93 9.01 -21.51
CA CYS A 225 -46.75 9.31 -20.33
C CYS A 225 -47.88 8.27 -20.25
N ARG A 226 -47.62 7.14 -19.55
CA ARG A 226 -48.58 6.06 -19.27
C ARG A 226 -47.97 5.03 -18.32
N GLY A 227 -48.76 4.14 -17.74
CA GLY A 227 -48.25 3.02 -16.94
C GLY A 227 -48.03 3.36 -15.46
N PRO A 228 -47.26 2.55 -14.72
CA PRO A 228 -47.26 2.57 -13.26
C PRO A 228 -46.66 3.84 -12.64
N TYR A 229 -45.85 4.60 -13.41
CA TYR A 229 -45.26 5.86 -12.97
C TYR A 229 -46.17 7.09 -13.15
N ASN A 230 -47.28 7.00 -13.91
CA ASN A 230 -48.33 8.02 -13.94
C ASN A 230 -49.74 7.40 -13.94
N PRO A 231 -50.18 6.82 -12.80
CA PRO A 231 -51.46 6.13 -12.72
C PRO A 231 -52.67 7.07 -12.85
N SER A 232 -52.47 8.37 -12.63
CA SER A 232 -53.48 9.44 -12.80
C SER A 232 -53.83 9.75 -14.25
N GLY A 233 -53.00 9.35 -15.22
CA GLY A 233 -53.33 9.44 -16.65
C GLY A 233 -53.41 10.85 -17.26
N ASP A 234 -52.93 11.90 -16.58
CA ASP A 234 -52.92 13.29 -17.10
C ASP A 234 -51.82 13.49 -18.16
N CYS A 235 -52.02 12.85 -19.31
CA CYS A 235 -51.02 12.72 -20.37
C CYS A 235 -51.41 13.44 -21.66
N ASP A 236 -52.65 13.94 -21.76
CA ASP A 236 -53.12 14.70 -22.90
C ASP A 236 -52.62 16.14 -22.82
N LEU A 237 -51.97 16.58 -23.89
CA LEU A 237 -51.52 17.97 -23.99
C LEU A 237 -52.74 18.88 -24.15
N GLY A 238 -53.11 19.56 -23.07
CA GLY A 238 -54.19 20.53 -23.11
C GLY A 238 -53.85 21.72 -24.02
N SER A 239 -54.88 22.47 -24.46
CA SER A 239 -54.72 23.71 -25.23
C SER A 239 -53.87 24.79 -24.54
N ASN A 240 -53.64 24.65 -23.23
CA ASN A 240 -52.75 25.49 -22.42
C ASN A 240 -51.29 24.98 -22.37
N GLY A 241 -50.94 23.96 -23.16
CA GLY A 241 -49.60 23.39 -23.23
C GLY A 241 -49.17 22.61 -21.98
N ARG A 242 -50.13 22.15 -21.16
CA ARG A 242 -49.86 21.45 -19.91
C ARG A 242 -50.25 19.98 -20.00
N ARG A 243 -49.34 19.13 -19.54
CA ARG A 243 -49.53 17.72 -19.22
C ARG A 243 -48.42 17.30 -18.26
N VAL A 244 -48.52 16.10 -17.69
CA VAL A 244 -47.40 15.46 -17.01
C VAL A 244 -46.37 14.97 -18.03
N GLY A 245 -45.08 15.17 -17.73
CA GLY A 245 -43.95 14.60 -18.46
C GLY A 245 -43.33 13.47 -17.65
N VAL A 246 -42.84 12.44 -18.35
CA VAL A 246 -42.09 11.34 -17.74
C VAL A 246 -40.72 11.28 -18.40
N TRP A 247 -39.68 11.25 -17.58
CA TRP A 247 -38.31 11.37 -18.04
C TRP A 247 -37.47 10.25 -17.45
N GLN A 248 -36.84 9.45 -18.32
CA GLN A 248 -35.79 8.55 -17.91
C GLN A 248 -34.46 9.30 -17.91
N VAL A 249 -33.76 9.25 -16.78
CA VAL A 249 -32.37 9.68 -16.68
C VAL A 249 -31.53 8.41 -16.71
N THR A 250 -30.69 8.29 -17.74
CA THR A 250 -29.66 7.26 -17.84
C THR A 250 -28.33 7.89 -17.44
N GLU A 251 -27.78 7.53 -16.28
CA GLU A 251 -26.51 7.99 -15.75
C GLU A 251 -25.45 6.89 -15.93
N ARG A 252 -24.21 7.26 -16.29
CA ARG A 252 -23.08 6.33 -16.31
C ARG A 252 -21.91 6.87 -15.50
N ASP A 253 -21.40 6.01 -14.62
CA ASP A 253 -20.30 6.27 -13.73
C ASP A 253 -19.16 5.29 -14.04
N ARG A 254 -17.91 5.76 -13.97
CA ARG A 254 -16.72 4.96 -14.26
C ARG A 254 -15.73 5.04 -13.11
N LEU A 255 -14.98 3.96 -12.92
CA LEU A 255 -13.76 3.90 -12.13
C LEU A 255 -12.66 3.25 -12.96
N ASP A 256 -11.60 3.98 -13.25
CA ASP A 256 -10.43 3.48 -13.98
C ASP A 256 -9.21 3.39 -13.07
N VAL A 257 -8.30 2.47 -13.42
CA VAL A 257 -6.90 2.51 -12.96
C VAL A 257 -6.04 2.86 -14.16
N VAL A 258 -5.27 3.93 -14.02
CA VAL A 258 -4.44 4.54 -15.10
C VAL A 258 -3.06 3.94 -15.13
N ASP A 259 -2.53 3.59 -13.97
CA ASP A 259 -1.21 2.97 -13.84
C ASP A 259 -1.18 2.06 -12.60
N SER A 260 -0.43 0.98 -12.68
CA SER A 260 -0.27 0.04 -11.56
C SER A 260 1.03 -0.75 -11.66
N SER A 261 1.71 -0.89 -10.52
CA SER A 261 2.80 -1.86 -10.34
C SER A 261 2.24 -3.22 -9.91
N ALA A 262 3.08 -4.26 -9.84
CA ALA A 262 2.69 -5.57 -9.32
C ALA A 262 2.18 -5.51 -7.86
N ALA A 263 1.28 -6.41 -7.48
CA ALA A 263 0.84 -6.59 -6.10
C ALA A 263 2.00 -6.96 -5.17
N SER A 264 1.96 -6.48 -3.93
CA SER A 264 2.86 -6.99 -2.88
C SER A 264 2.34 -8.28 -2.27
N ASN A 265 3.28 -9.11 -1.80
CA ASN A 265 3.00 -10.39 -1.16
C ASN A 265 3.70 -10.49 0.20
N LEU A 266 2.94 -10.83 1.24
CA LEU A 266 3.44 -11.22 2.55
C LEU A 266 2.92 -12.61 2.87
N MET A 267 3.81 -13.60 2.94
CA MET A 267 3.43 -15.00 2.95
C MET A 267 4.18 -15.79 4.03
N ALA A 268 3.45 -16.65 4.74
CA ALA A 268 4.01 -17.73 5.57
C ALA A 268 3.50 -19.07 5.04
N GLY A 269 4.37 -20.06 4.89
CA GLY A 269 3.96 -21.44 4.61
C GLY A 269 3.40 -22.12 5.86
N GLY A 270 3.90 -21.73 7.05
CA GLY A 270 3.35 -22.07 8.36
C GLY A 270 2.38 -21.02 8.88
N ASP A 271 2.47 -20.71 10.18
CA ASP A 271 1.64 -19.72 10.84
C ASP A 271 2.16 -18.29 10.59
N LEU A 272 1.24 -17.34 10.42
CA LEU A 272 1.55 -15.92 10.31
C LEU A 272 1.06 -15.18 11.55
N PHE A 273 1.99 -14.61 12.31
CA PHE A 273 1.71 -13.76 13.46
C PHE A 273 2.10 -12.31 13.16
N MET A 274 1.16 -11.38 13.32
CA MET A 274 1.42 -9.95 13.15
C MET A 274 0.87 -9.11 14.30
N VAL A 275 1.65 -8.13 14.76
CA VAL A 275 1.22 -7.21 15.82
C VAL A 275 1.76 -5.79 15.62
N GLY A 276 0.89 -4.80 15.85
CA GLY A 276 1.22 -3.40 15.64
C GLY A 276 0.13 -2.42 16.05
N GLN A 277 0.25 -1.19 15.57
CA GLN A 277 -0.80 -0.18 15.65
C GLN A 277 -1.66 -0.20 14.40
N GLN A 278 -1.06 -0.25 13.22
CA GLN A 278 -1.76 -0.15 11.94
C GLN A 278 -1.30 -1.22 10.94
N LEU A 279 -2.26 -1.91 10.34
CA LEU A 279 -2.05 -2.77 9.17
C LEU A 279 -2.73 -2.16 7.95
N LEU A 280 -1.95 -1.88 6.92
CA LEU A 280 -2.42 -1.44 5.60
C LEU A 280 -2.16 -2.56 4.59
N ASN A 281 -3.22 -3.22 4.13
CA ASN A 281 -3.17 -4.15 3.01
C ASN A 281 -3.96 -3.56 1.85
N HIS A 282 -3.27 -2.94 0.90
CA HIS A 282 -3.90 -2.23 -0.21
C HIS A 282 -3.58 -2.91 -1.53
N SER A 283 -4.62 -3.44 -2.19
CA SER A 283 -4.52 -4.11 -3.50
C SER A 283 -3.40 -5.16 -3.59
N SER A 284 -3.21 -5.90 -2.49
CA SER A 284 -2.06 -6.79 -2.22
C SER A 284 -2.50 -8.05 -1.47
N LEU A 285 -1.58 -9.01 -1.30
CA LEU A 285 -1.82 -10.31 -0.66
C LEU A 285 -1.09 -10.43 0.68
N ILE A 286 -1.82 -10.87 1.70
CA ILE A 286 -1.30 -11.41 2.95
C ILE A 286 -1.85 -12.83 3.12
N SER A 287 -0.99 -13.83 3.30
CA SER A 287 -1.44 -15.21 3.45
C SER A 287 -0.61 -16.07 4.39
N ALA A 288 -1.27 -17.04 5.02
CA ALA A 288 -0.65 -18.13 5.77
C ALA A 288 -1.06 -19.49 5.19
N GLY A 289 -0.15 -20.46 5.15
CA GLY A 289 -0.50 -21.86 4.91
C GLY A 289 -1.13 -22.50 6.15
N GLY A 290 -0.68 -22.11 7.34
CA GLY A 290 -1.28 -22.42 8.64
C GLY A 290 -2.31 -21.39 9.07
N ASN A 291 -2.29 -21.03 10.35
CA ASN A 291 -3.16 -20.01 10.94
C ASN A 291 -2.62 -18.60 10.70
N LEU A 292 -3.52 -17.62 10.67
CA LEU A 292 -3.17 -16.21 10.66
C LEU A 292 -3.71 -15.54 11.93
N GLU A 293 -2.81 -15.02 12.75
CA GLU A 293 -3.13 -14.23 13.94
C GLU A 293 -2.61 -12.78 13.77
N ALA A 294 -3.52 -11.81 13.91
CA ALA A 294 -3.21 -10.40 13.72
C ALA A 294 -3.84 -9.54 14.82
N THR A 295 -3.03 -8.69 15.48
CA THR A 295 -3.52 -7.75 16.51
C THR A 295 -3.08 -6.32 16.20
N PHE A 296 -4.04 -5.44 15.94
CA PHE A 296 -3.83 -4.03 15.57
C PHE A 296 -4.83 -3.08 16.25
N ALA A 297 -4.52 -1.79 16.26
CA ALA A 297 -5.53 -0.77 16.55
C ALA A 297 -6.40 -0.54 15.32
N THR A 298 -5.77 -0.36 14.16
CA THR A 298 -6.43 -0.13 12.88
C THR A 298 -5.99 -1.14 11.83
N LEU A 299 -6.95 -1.66 11.08
CA LEU A 299 -6.72 -2.52 9.93
C LEU A 299 -7.48 -1.96 8.73
N GLU A 300 -6.76 -1.74 7.64
CA GLU A 300 -7.33 -1.41 6.33
C GLU A 300 -6.98 -2.50 5.33
N ASN A 301 -7.97 -3.30 4.95
CA ASN A 301 -7.89 -4.23 3.84
C ASN A 301 -8.70 -3.64 2.67
N LYS A 302 -8.02 -3.00 1.72
CA LYS A 302 -8.66 -2.15 0.72
C LYS A 302 -8.23 -2.48 -0.71
N GLY A 303 -9.16 -3.00 -1.50
CA GLY A 303 -8.96 -3.25 -2.92
C GLY A 303 -9.53 -2.16 -3.82
N VAL A 304 -9.35 -2.32 -5.13
CA VAL A 304 -9.97 -1.52 -6.19
C VAL A 304 -10.58 -2.45 -7.23
N LYS A 305 -11.87 -2.29 -7.54
CA LYS A 305 -12.55 -2.96 -8.66
C LYS A 305 -12.93 -1.89 -9.70
N PRO A 306 -12.09 -1.67 -10.72
CA PRO A 306 -12.45 -0.82 -11.85
C PRO A 306 -13.72 -1.31 -12.54
N GLY A 307 -14.42 -0.42 -13.22
CA GLY A 307 -15.59 -0.78 -13.99
C GLY A 307 -16.50 0.40 -14.30
N GLU A 308 -17.62 0.09 -14.94
CA GLU A 308 -18.67 1.05 -15.25
C GLU A 308 -20.03 0.60 -14.77
N VAL A 309 -20.82 1.55 -14.30
CA VAL A 309 -22.19 1.34 -13.83
C VAL A 309 -23.13 2.26 -14.59
N GLU A 310 -24.21 1.71 -15.13
CA GLU A 310 -25.36 2.45 -15.63
C GLU A 310 -26.44 2.49 -14.55
N THR A 311 -26.96 3.68 -14.26
CA THR A 311 -28.15 3.85 -13.43
C THR A 311 -29.27 4.43 -14.29
N LEU A 312 -30.39 3.73 -14.37
CA LEU A 312 -31.63 4.22 -14.98
C LEU A 312 -32.57 4.68 -13.86
N ARG A 313 -33.06 5.92 -13.95
CA ARG A 313 -34.02 6.50 -13.00
C ARG A 313 -35.18 7.10 -13.77
N ILE A 314 -36.39 7.02 -13.22
CA ILE A 314 -37.58 7.56 -13.85
C ILE A 314 -38.11 8.70 -12.99
N PHE A 315 -38.25 9.87 -13.60
CA PHE A 315 -38.79 11.07 -12.96
C PHE A 315 -40.09 11.49 -13.60
N VAL A 316 -40.97 12.05 -12.77
CA VAL A 316 -42.28 12.53 -13.17
C VAL A 316 -42.34 14.01 -12.86
N SER A 317 -42.65 14.82 -13.87
CA SER A 317 -42.83 16.26 -13.69
C SER A 317 -44.20 16.59 -13.13
N GLY A 318 -44.32 17.77 -12.52
CA GLY A 318 -45.64 18.35 -12.25
C GLY A 318 -46.35 18.81 -13.53
N ARG A 319 -47.60 19.26 -13.38
CA ARG A 319 -48.41 19.83 -14.48
C ARG A 319 -48.08 21.28 -14.81
N LYS A 320 -47.45 22.00 -13.89
CA LYS A 320 -47.07 23.42 -14.02
C LYS A 320 -45.55 23.54 -13.90
N PRO A 321 -44.89 24.40 -14.69
CA PRO A 321 -45.47 25.52 -15.45
C PRO A 321 -46.12 25.15 -16.81
N SER A 322 -45.40 24.47 -17.69
CA SER A 322 -45.91 23.89 -18.94
C SER A 322 -45.10 22.64 -19.28
N TYR A 323 -45.62 21.77 -20.15
CA TYR A 323 -44.85 20.61 -20.62
C TYR A 323 -43.55 21.04 -21.34
N TYR A 324 -43.64 22.10 -22.15
CA TYR A 324 -42.51 22.64 -22.89
C TYR A 324 -41.36 23.10 -21.99
N TYR A 325 -41.64 23.66 -20.81
CA TYR A 325 -40.60 24.01 -19.85
C TYR A 325 -39.72 22.81 -19.45
N TYR A 326 -40.34 21.65 -19.20
CA TYR A 326 -39.61 20.43 -18.86
C TYR A 326 -38.90 19.82 -20.06
N ALA A 327 -39.55 19.85 -21.24
CA ALA A 327 -38.96 19.37 -22.48
C ALA A 327 -37.74 20.20 -22.90
N ASP A 328 -37.81 21.52 -22.75
CA ASP A 328 -36.71 22.44 -23.02
C ASP A 328 -35.55 22.22 -22.04
N ALA A 329 -35.85 21.95 -20.76
CA ALA A 329 -34.83 21.61 -19.78
C ALA A 329 -34.12 20.28 -20.12
N ALA A 330 -34.86 19.24 -20.49
CA ALA A 330 -34.31 17.96 -20.94
C ALA A 330 -33.45 18.13 -22.21
N SER A 331 -33.96 18.87 -23.20
CA SER A 331 -33.25 19.16 -24.45
C SER A 331 -31.96 19.95 -24.20
N SER A 332 -32.03 21.00 -23.38
CA SER A 332 -30.87 21.84 -23.03
C SER A 332 -29.79 21.05 -22.29
N PHE A 333 -30.20 20.17 -21.37
CA PHE A 333 -29.30 19.24 -20.70
C PHE A 333 -28.60 18.32 -21.71
N ASN A 334 -29.36 17.66 -22.59
CA ASN A 334 -28.81 16.73 -23.57
C ASN A 334 -27.90 17.43 -24.59
N LEU A 335 -28.26 18.63 -25.06
CA LEU A 335 -27.42 19.42 -25.97
C LEU A 335 -26.03 19.70 -25.38
N LYS A 336 -25.94 19.83 -24.06
CA LYS A 336 -24.69 20.09 -23.34
C LYS A 336 -23.93 18.80 -22.98
N HIS A 337 -24.64 17.70 -22.74
CA HIS A 337 -24.06 16.49 -22.16
C HIS A 337 -24.12 15.22 -23.01
N SER A 338 -24.70 15.26 -24.22
CA SER A 338 -24.86 14.11 -25.11
C SER A 338 -24.67 14.51 -26.58
N PRO A 339 -23.88 13.78 -27.39
CA PRO A 339 -23.13 12.56 -27.04
C PRO A 339 -21.78 12.84 -26.37
N SER A 340 -21.33 14.09 -26.33
CA SER A 340 -20.02 14.51 -25.77
C SER A 340 -20.23 15.32 -24.47
N PRO A 341 -20.04 14.72 -23.29
CA PRO A 341 -20.40 15.35 -22.03
C PRO A 341 -19.47 16.49 -21.60
N GLN A 342 -20.01 17.65 -21.23
CA GLN A 342 -19.26 18.67 -20.48
C GLN A 342 -19.13 18.28 -19.00
N LEU A 343 -18.07 17.54 -18.65
CA LEU A 343 -17.90 16.92 -17.33
C LEU A 343 -17.89 17.91 -16.16
N GLU A 344 -17.35 19.12 -16.34
CA GLU A 344 -17.24 20.14 -15.27
C GLU A 344 -18.58 20.57 -14.69
N THR A 345 -19.65 20.52 -15.49
CA THR A 345 -20.99 20.99 -15.11
C THR A 345 -22.03 19.88 -15.09
N LEU A 346 -21.66 18.65 -15.49
CA LEU A 346 -22.57 17.52 -15.65
C LEU A 346 -23.39 17.24 -14.39
N GLU A 347 -22.74 17.14 -13.23
CA GLU A 347 -23.45 16.86 -11.98
C GLU A 347 -24.37 18.02 -11.57
N GLN A 348 -23.91 19.27 -11.74
CA GLN A 348 -24.72 20.45 -11.41
C GLN A 348 -25.97 20.56 -12.28
N ASP A 349 -25.83 20.38 -13.59
CA ASP A 349 -26.93 20.50 -14.54
C ASP A 349 -27.91 19.32 -14.39
N LEU A 350 -27.40 18.13 -14.06
CA LEU A 350 -28.22 16.97 -13.74
C LEU A 350 -29.02 17.20 -12.45
N ASN A 351 -28.38 17.72 -11.40
CA ASN A 351 -29.05 18.12 -10.16
C ASN A 351 -30.15 19.15 -10.43
N HIS A 352 -29.87 20.13 -11.30
CA HIS A 352 -30.85 21.15 -11.67
C HIS A 352 -32.06 20.52 -12.36
N PHE A 353 -31.85 19.67 -13.38
CA PHE A 353 -32.93 18.99 -14.09
C PHE A 353 -33.78 18.13 -13.14
N ILE A 354 -33.14 17.33 -12.29
CA ILE A 354 -33.83 16.49 -11.31
C ILE A 354 -34.63 17.34 -10.31
N GLY A 355 -34.10 18.49 -9.90
CA GLY A 355 -34.80 19.43 -9.01
C GLY A 355 -36.06 20.07 -9.61
N LEU A 356 -36.25 20.02 -10.95
CA LEU A 356 -37.49 20.44 -11.60
C LEU A 356 -38.61 19.40 -11.48
N MET A 357 -38.26 18.14 -11.21
CA MET A 357 -39.20 17.02 -11.20
C MET A 357 -40.00 17.01 -9.90
N GLU A 358 -41.27 16.58 -9.98
CA GLU A 358 -42.13 16.49 -8.80
C GLU A 358 -41.77 15.27 -7.95
N ARG A 359 -41.41 14.15 -8.59
CA ARG A 359 -41.04 12.91 -7.91
C ARG A 359 -40.17 11.99 -8.77
N GLU A 360 -39.45 11.10 -8.09
CA GLU A 360 -38.82 9.91 -8.67
C GLU A 360 -39.73 8.69 -8.49
N TYR A 361 -39.88 7.87 -9.52
CA TYR A 361 -40.52 6.56 -9.44
C TYR A 361 -39.47 5.50 -9.10
N LEU A 362 -39.26 5.27 -7.80
CA LEU A 362 -38.19 4.44 -7.25
C LEU A 362 -38.26 2.97 -7.69
N GLU A 363 -39.46 2.41 -7.89
CA GLU A 363 -39.63 1.03 -8.36
C GLU A 363 -39.13 0.83 -9.80
N GLY A 364 -39.05 1.90 -10.59
CA GLY A 364 -38.51 1.87 -11.95
C GLY A 364 -36.99 2.03 -12.03
N ARG A 365 -36.31 2.15 -10.89
CA ARG A 365 -34.85 2.32 -10.86
C ARG A 365 -34.15 1.02 -11.21
N GLN A 366 -33.21 1.08 -12.15
CA GLN A 366 -32.37 -0.06 -12.53
C GLN A 366 -30.90 0.31 -12.43
N ILE A 367 -30.06 -0.65 -12.04
CA ILE A 367 -28.60 -0.50 -11.95
C ILE A 367 -27.99 -1.68 -12.69
N ASN A 368 -27.20 -1.38 -13.73
CA ASN A 368 -26.57 -2.38 -14.58
C ASN A 368 -25.04 -2.17 -14.57
N GLU A 369 -24.25 -3.20 -14.24
CA GLU A 369 -22.80 -3.15 -14.50
C GLU A 369 -22.57 -3.29 -16.02
N ILE A 370 -21.93 -2.29 -16.65
CA ILE A 370 -21.71 -2.27 -18.11
C ILE A 370 -20.40 -2.96 -18.48
N SER A 371 -19.36 -2.76 -17.65
CA SER A 371 -18.04 -3.34 -17.87
C SER A 371 -17.44 -3.82 -16.54
N SER A 372 -17.02 -5.08 -16.53
CA SER A 372 -16.27 -5.71 -15.44
C SER A 372 -14.91 -6.25 -15.89
N ALA A 373 -14.48 -5.91 -17.11
CA ALA A 373 -13.34 -6.54 -17.78
C ALA A 373 -11.96 -5.99 -17.38
N GLY A 374 -11.89 -5.17 -16.32
CA GLY A 374 -10.62 -4.69 -15.77
C GLY A 374 -10.02 -5.68 -14.77
N GLU A 375 -8.70 -5.68 -14.62
CA GLU A 375 -8.02 -6.38 -13.52
C GLU A 375 -8.61 -5.88 -12.19
N ALA A 376 -9.08 -6.82 -11.35
CA ALA A 376 -9.51 -6.50 -10.00
C ALA A 376 -8.28 -6.45 -9.09
N TYR A 377 -8.01 -5.28 -8.53
CA TYR A 377 -6.91 -5.04 -7.60
C TYR A 377 -7.36 -5.42 -6.20
N SER A 378 -7.46 -6.72 -5.94
CA SER A 378 -7.98 -7.24 -4.68
C SER A 378 -7.00 -7.01 -3.53
N ALA A 379 -7.52 -6.69 -2.35
CA ALA A 379 -6.77 -6.80 -1.10
C ALA A 379 -7.24 -8.07 -0.38
N ILE A 380 -6.33 -9.01 -0.22
CA ILE A 380 -6.62 -10.36 0.29
C ILE A 380 -5.83 -10.60 1.57
N ILE A 381 -6.54 -11.04 2.61
CA ILE A 381 -5.99 -11.62 3.83
C ILE A 381 -6.61 -13.01 3.95
N GLN A 382 -5.80 -14.06 3.92
CA GLN A 382 -6.28 -15.45 3.92
C GLN A 382 -5.36 -16.38 4.72
N ALA A 383 -5.89 -17.53 5.11
CA ALA A 383 -5.14 -18.59 5.77
C ALA A 383 -5.64 -19.96 5.29
N GLY A 384 -4.76 -20.97 5.30
CA GLY A 384 -5.17 -22.37 5.15
C GLY A 384 -5.84 -22.92 6.41
N GLY A 385 -5.48 -22.40 7.58
CA GLY A 385 -6.11 -22.63 8.88
C GLY A 385 -7.04 -21.49 9.31
N ASP A 386 -7.07 -21.21 10.61
CA ASP A 386 -7.92 -20.17 11.19
C ASP A 386 -7.39 -18.77 10.90
N VAL A 387 -8.31 -17.82 10.67
CA VAL A 387 -8.00 -16.39 10.60
C VAL A 387 -8.55 -15.71 11.85
N THR A 388 -7.64 -15.27 12.73
CA THR A 388 -7.96 -14.52 13.96
C THR A 388 -7.41 -13.10 13.86
N ILE A 389 -8.31 -12.12 13.75
CA ILE A 389 -7.95 -10.71 13.64
C ILE A 389 -8.61 -9.92 14.77
N GLN A 390 -7.79 -9.21 15.55
CA GLN A 390 -8.23 -8.27 16.58
C GLN A 390 -7.88 -6.85 16.16
N ALA A 391 -8.90 -6.02 15.92
CA ALA A 391 -8.75 -4.59 15.65
C ALA A 391 -9.44 -3.80 16.78
N SER A 392 -8.66 -3.13 17.61
CA SER A 392 -9.21 -2.46 18.82
C SER A 392 -9.92 -1.14 18.54
N GLN A 393 -9.72 -0.53 17.37
CA GLN A 393 -10.37 0.71 16.95
C GLN A 393 -11.19 0.54 15.66
N THR A 394 -10.51 0.25 14.54
CA THR A 394 -11.16 0.22 13.22
C THR A 394 -10.73 -1.00 12.41
N LEU A 395 -11.70 -1.67 11.78
CA LEU A 395 -11.47 -2.69 10.76
C LEU A 395 -12.23 -2.26 9.49
N GLU A 396 -11.50 -1.72 8.50
CA GLU A 396 -12.03 -1.46 7.17
C GLU A 396 -11.68 -2.65 6.27
N ASN A 397 -12.71 -3.35 5.79
CA ASN A 397 -12.59 -4.32 4.71
C ASN A 397 -13.46 -3.85 3.54
N SER A 398 -12.85 -3.21 2.55
CA SER A 398 -13.58 -2.49 1.51
C SER A 398 -12.94 -2.63 0.13
N ALA A 399 -13.70 -2.29 -0.90
CA ALA A 399 -13.18 -2.14 -2.25
C ALA A 399 -13.68 -0.81 -2.82
N ILE A 400 -12.78 -0.04 -3.42
CA ILE A 400 -13.14 1.14 -4.20
C ILE A 400 -13.81 0.63 -5.48
N ARG A 401 -15.03 1.11 -5.72
CA ARG A 401 -15.89 0.76 -6.86
C ARG A 401 -16.40 2.05 -7.49
N PRO A 402 -16.88 2.02 -8.75
CA PRO A 402 -17.60 3.14 -9.33
C PRO A 402 -18.66 3.64 -8.34
N ARG A 403 -18.53 4.91 -7.94
CA ARG A 403 -19.39 5.51 -6.90
C ARG A 403 -20.74 5.88 -7.50
N TYR A 404 -21.75 5.80 -6.64
CA TYR A 404 -23.05 6.42 -6.81
C TYR A 404 -23.00 7.80 -6.13
N SER A 405 -22.97 8.91 -6.87
CA SER A 405 -23.24 10.23 -6.29
C SER A 405 -24.76 10.36 -6.10
N TYR A 406 -25.21 10.48 -4.84
CA TYR A 406 -26.62 10.70 -4.54
C TYR A 406 -27.00 12.13 -4.96
N VAL A 407 -27.59 12.26 -6.13
CA VAL A 407 -28.28 13.49 -6.54
C VAL A 407 -29.63 13.53 -5.81
N ALA A 408 -29.68 14.29 -4.72
CA ALA A 408 -30.90 14.45 -3.93
C ALA A 408 -31.93 15.29 -4.69
N ALA A 409 -33.16 14.77 -4.82
CA ALA A 409 -34.31 15.60 -5.09
C ALA A 409 -34.65 16.37 -3.80
N VAL A 410 -34.41 17.69 -3.78
CA VAL A 410 -34.98 18.53 -2.72
C VAL A 410 -36.48 18.54 -2.92
N ILE A 411 -37.21 17.87 -2.03
CA ILE A 411 -38.67 17.92 -1.98
C ILE A 411 -39.05 19.38 -1.68
N ALA A 412 -39.56 20.09 -2.68
CA ALA A 412 -40.13 21.42 -2.47
C ALA A 412 -41.43 21.29 -1.66
N SER A 413 -41.34 21.38 -0.34
CA SER A 413 -42.52 21.48 0.52
C SER A 413 -43.21 22.84 0.28
N THR A 414 -44.34 22.82 -0.42
CA THR A 414 -45.25 23.96 -0.48
C THR A 414 -46.00 24.08 0.85
N ALA A 415 -45.50 24.93 1.75
CA ALA A 415 -46.26 25.42 2.90
C ALA A 415 -45.97 26.91 3.14
N ALA A 416 -46.30 27.75 2.16
CA ALA A 416 -46.44 29.18 2.39
C ALA A 416 -47.78 29.44 3.08
N ARG A 417 -47.80 29.42 4.42
CA ARG A 417 -48.88 30.04 5.20
C ARG A 417 -48.28 31.10 6.12
N ARG A 418 -48.45 32.36 5.68
CA ARG A 418 -48.28 33.64 6.37
C ARG A 418 -47.83 33.59 7.84
N ALA A 419 -46.63 34.10 8.09
CA ALA A 419 -46.33 34.89 9.29
C ALA A 419 -45.58 36.16 8.86
N ARG A 420 -46.04 37.30 9.39
CA ARG A 420 -45.51 38.66 9.15
C ARG A 420 -44.06 38.79 9.64
N PRO A 421 -43.28 39.75 9.09
CA PRO A 421 -41.89 39.95 9.46
C PRO A 421 -41.75 40.76 10.75
N SER A 422 -40.83 40.37 11.62
CA SER A 422 -40.26 41.25 12.65
C SER A 422 -38.74 41.06 12.67
N GLN A 423 -38.03 42.14 12.34
CA GLN A 423 -36.63 42.40 12.66
C GLN A 423 -36.52 43.92 12.94
N PRO A 424 -35.45 44.44 13.55
CA PRO A 424 -34.45 43.85 14.46
C PRO A 424 -34.14 44.77 15.67
N THR A 425 -33.37 44.32 16.68
CA THR A 425 -32.55 45.16 17.60
C THR A 425 -31.64 44.22 18.41
N SER A 426 -30.32 44.14 18.15
CA SER A 426 -29.19 45.01 18.53
C SER A 426 -28.56 44.70 19.91
N ALA A 427 -27.31 44.19 19.85
CA ALA A 427 -26.13 44.48 20.69
C ALA A 427 -26.07 44.11 22.19
N SER A 428 -25.29 43.05 22.48
CA SER A 428 -24.10 42.91 23.39
C SER A 428 -24.13 43.41 24.86
N PRO A 429 -23.04 43.25 25.65
CA PRO A 429 -22.78 42.09 26.52
C PRO A 429 -22.52 42.50 28.00
N HIS A 430 -22.53 41.57 28.98
CA HIS A 430 -21.62 41.68 30.15
C HIS A 430 -21.58 40.44 31.06
N ASN A 431 -20.35 40.08 31.40
CA ASN A 431 -19.81 39.26 32.51
C ASN A 431 -20.71 39.09 33.75
N SER A 432 -20.70 37.88 34.33
CA SER A 432 -19.88 37.52 35.52
C SER A 432 -20.28 36.17 36.13
N HIS A 433 -19.30 35.29 36.29
CA HIS A 433 -19.27 34.12 37.21
C HIS A 433 -19.25 34.58 38.69
N PRO A 434 -19.24 33.69 39.71
CA PRO A 434 -19.78 32.33 39.88
C PRO A 434 -20.44 32.12 41.29
N THR A 435 -21.02 30.94 41.55
CA THR A 435 -21.01 30.18 42.83
C THR A 435 -21.91 28.94 42.65
N CYS A 436 -21.89 27.86 43.43
CA CYS A 436 -20.90 27.01 44.09
C CYS A 436 -21.74 25.83 44.64
N SER A 437 -21.09 24.70 44.94
CA SER A 437 -21.55 23.56 45.76
C SER A 437 -22.46 22.52 45.07
N SER A 438 -22.43 21.22 45.33
CA SER A 438 -21.45 20.22 45.84
C SER A 438 -22.24 18.92 46.05
N PHE A 439 -21.53 17.78 46.16
CA PHE A 439 -21.94 16.50 46.77
C PHE A 439 -22.84 15.55 45.94
N LYS A 440 -22.68 14.22 45.96
CA LYS A 440 -21.76 13.29 46.66
C LYS A 440 -21.84 11.93 45.96
N SER A 441 -20.78 11.15 46.13
CA SER A 441 -20.61 9.76 45.75
C SER A 441 -21.27 8.76 46.72
N THR A 442 -21.60 7.58 46.17
CA THR A 442 -21.53 6.20 46.73
C THR A 442 -22.47 5.79 47.88
N PRO A 443 -22.69 4.48 48.13
CA PRO A 443 -21.96 3.24 47.75
C PRO A 443 -22.31 2.62 46.40
#